data_AF-A0A3S1CGV6-F1
#
_entry.id   AF-A0A3S1CGV6-F1
#
_cell.length_a   1.000
_cell.length_b   1.000
_cell.length_c   1.000
_cell.angle_alpha   90.00
_cell.angle_beta   90.00
_cell.angle_gamma   90.00
#
_symmetry.space_group_name_H-M   'P 1'
#
loop_
_entity.id
_entity.type
_entity.pdbx_description
1 polymer ?
#
loop_
_entity_poly.entity_id
_entity_poly.type
_entity_poly.pdbx_seq_one_letter_code
_entity_poly.pdbx_strand_id
1 'polypeptide(L)'
;MDKIQQHQKWLLILLVMNIVITAFHYTDNFLDFEHYPSPAWITQQGVWIAWIILTAIGIIGYVLYIKRFFWLAYISIAIYSITGAFSPGHYFFPAKVAFSFKMHTLIWLDAIAGAAILIFTLYLITDDLQESSKR
;
A
#
# COMPACT_ATOMS: atom_id res chain seq x y z
N MET A 1 -1.96 -7.21 26.60
CA MET A 1 -2.46 -6.14 25.73
C MET A 1 -3.80 -6.60 25.20
N ASP A 2 -4.82 -5.73 25.15
CA ASP A 2 -6.11 -6.10 24.54
C ASP A 2 -5.89 -6.52 23.07
N LYS A 3 -6.64 -7.51 22.58
CA LYS A 3 -6.50 -8.05 21.22
C LYS A 3 -6.61 -6.93 20.18
N ILE A 4 -7.56 -6.01 20.36
CA ILE A 4 -7.69 -4.87 19.45
C ILE A 4 -6.48 -3.93 19.53
N GLN A 5 -5.91 -3.69 20.72
CA GLN A 5 -4.69 -2.89 20.85
C GLN A 5 -3.50 -3.56 20.12
N GLN A 6 -3.43 -4.90 20.13
CA GLN A 6 -2.44 -5.64 19.36
C GLN A 6 -2.64 -5.48 17.84
N HIS A 7 -3.88 -5.55 17.36
CA HIS A 7 -4.20 -5.31 15.96
C HIS A 7 -3.84 -3.89 15.52
N GLN A 8 -4.20 -2.88 16.32
CA GLN A 8 -3.85 -1.48 16.09
C GLN A 8 -2.33 -1.29 15.98
N LYS A 9 -1.57 -1.88 16.92
CA LYS A 9 -0.11 -1.79 16.92
C LYS A 9 0.50 -2.40 15.66
N TRP A 10 0.08 -3.60 15.28
CA TRP A 10 0.61 -4.27 14.08
C TRP A 10 0.23 -3.52 12.80
N LEU A 11 -1.02 -3.05 12.70
CA LEU A 11 -1.47 -2.26 11.57
C LEU A 11 -0.64 -0.97 11.43
N LEU A 12 -0.36 -0.28 12.55
CA LEU A 12 0.47 0.92 12.55
C LEU A 12 1.89 0.63 12.06
N ILE A 13 2.52 -0.43 12.58
CA ILE A 13 3.88 -0.83 12.19
C ILE A 13 3.94 -1.10 10.69
N LEU A 14 3.02 -1.92 10.18
CA LEU A 14 2.96 -2.26 8.77
C LEU A 14 2.72 -1.01 7.91
N LEU A 15 1.79 -0.14 8.31
CA LEU A 15 1.49 1.10 7.61
C LEU A 15 2.69 2.04 7.55
N VAL A 16 3.37 2.28 8.67
CA VAL A 16 4.56 3.15 8.70
C VAL A 16 5.67 2.59 7.83
N MET A 17 5.94 1.28 7.92
CA MET A 17 6.94 0.63 7.07
C MET A 17 6.59 0.77 5.58
N ASN A 18 5.33 0.54 5.22
CA ASN A 18 4.87 0.67 3.84
C ASN A 18 4.93 2.11 3.33
N ILE A 19 4.57 3.12 4.14
CA ILE A 19 4.71 4.53 3.78
C ILE A 19 6.17 4.88 3.48
N VAL A 20 7.12 4.38 4.27
CA VAL A 20 8.55 4.60 4.03
C VAL A 20 9.00 3.94 2.72
N ILE A 21 8.62 2.68 2.49
CA ILE A 21 8.99 1.94 1.27
C ILE A 21 8.39 2.60 0.02
N THR A 22 7.09 2.94 0.07
CA THR A 22 6.40 3.62 -1.03
C THR A 22 6.96 5.01 -1.27
N ALA A 23 7.37 5.75 -0.23
CA ALA A 23 8.05 7.03 -0.42
C ALA A 23 9.31 6.86 -1.28
N PHE A 24 10.17 5.88 -0.97
CA PHE A 24 11.35 5.60 -1.80
C PHE A 24 10.98 5.18 -3.22
N HIS A 25 10.02 4.28 -3.39
CA HIS A 25 9.61 3.82 -4.72
C HIS A 25 9.03 4.96 -5.56
N TYR A 26 8.06 5.73 -5.03
CA TYR A 26 7.42 6.81 -5.77
C TYR A 26 8.35 8.00 -5.99
N THR A 27 9.29 8.29 -5.08
CA THR A 27 10.34 9.29 -5.34
C THR A 27 11.25 8.83 -6.48
N ASP A 28 11.66 7.56 -6.50
CA ASP A 28 12.47 7.02 -7.60
C ASP A 28 11.71 7.05 -8.93
N ASN A 29 10.44 6.64 -8.90
CA ASN A 29 9.53 6.68 -10.05
C ASN A 29 9.32 8.11 -10.57
N PHE A 30 9.24 9.09 -9.68
CA PHE A 30 9.11 10.51 -10.04
C PHE A 30 10.41 11.08 -10.64
N LEU A 31 11.57 10.77 -10.07
CA LEU A 31 12.85 11.31 -10.54
C LEU A 31 13.33 10.64 -11.82
N ASP A 32 13.16 9.32 -11.94
CA ASP A 32 13.54 8.51 -13.11
C ASP A 32 12.34 8.16 -14.00
N PHE A 33 11.32 9.04 -14.06
CA PHE A 33 10.04 8.79 -14.71
C PHE A 33 10.15 8.23 -16.13
N GLU A 34 11.02 8.81 -16.96
CA GLU A 34 11.22 8.38 -18.36
C GLU A 34 11.73 6.94 -18.51
N HIS A 35 12.34 6.40 -17.45
CA HIS A 35 12.87 5.03 -17.42
C HIS A 35 11.91 4.03 -16.76
N TYR A 36 10.88 4.50 -16.04
CA TYR A 36 9.81 3.64 -15.51
C TYR A 36 8.73 3.41 -16.59
N PRO A 37 8.48 2.17 -17.00
CA PRO A 37 7.43 1.88 -17.96
C PRO A 37 6.06 2.13 -17.35
N SER A 38 5.23 2.90 -18.03
CA SER A 38 3.87 3.24 -17.59
C SER A 38 2.92 3.44 -18.77
N PRO A 39 1.60 3.38 -18.55
CA PRO A 39 0.62 3.81 -19.54
C PRO A 39 0.83 5.27 -19.97
N ALA A 40 0.46 5.59 -21.22
CA ALA A 40 0.62 6.93 -21.79
C ALA A 40 -0.20 8.04 -21.07
N TRP A 41 -1.19 7.66 -20.26
CA TRP A 41 -2.01 8.60 -19.49
C TRP A 41 -1.43 8.95 -18.12
N ILE A 42 -0.37 8.25 -17.68
CA ILE A 42 0.36 8.58 -16.45
C ILE A 42 1.35 9.71 -16.75
N THR A 43 1.44 10.67 -15.85
CA THR A 43 2.41 11.77 -15.90
C THR A 43 3.32 11.73 -14.68
N GLN A 44 4.51 12.32 -14.80
CA GLN A 44 5.46 12.46 -13.69
C GLN A 44 4.80 13.08 -12.45
N GLN A 45 4.05 14.18 -12.62
CA GLN A 45 3.32 14.81 -11.51
C GLN A 45 2.20 13.91 -10.98
N GLY A 46 1.54 13.16 -11.88
CA GLY A 46 0.50 12.20 -11.52
C GLY A 46 1.00 11.11 -10.57
N VAL A 47 2.22 10.63 -10.75
CA VAL A 47 2.86 9.66 -9.83
C VAL A 47 2.97 10.23 -8.42
N TRP A 48 3.52 11.44 -8.28
CA TRP A 48 3.69 12.07 -6.97
C TRP A 48 2.35 12.41 -6.30
N ILE A 49 1.39 12.91 -7.07
CA ILE A 49 0.04 13.20 -6.58
C ILE A 49 -0.66 11.90 -6.13
N ALA A 50 -0.53 10.82 -6.90
CA ALA A 50 -1.09 9.52 -6.54
C ALA A 50 -0.53 9.03 -5.20
N TRP A 51 0.79 9.14 -4.98
CA TRP A 51 1.40 8.77 -3.69
C TRP A 51 0.81 9.54 -2.52
N ILE A 52 0.64 10.86 -2.64
CA ILE A 52 0.06 11.71 -1.59
C ILE A 52 -1.38 11.27 -1.28
N ILE A 53 -2.20 11.09 -2.32
CA ILE A 53 -3.61 10.69 -2.18
C ILE A 53 -3.72 9.30 -1.53
N LEU A 54 -2.93 8.34 -2.01
CA LEU A 54 -2.94 6.97 -1.48
C LEU A 54 -2.47 6.94 -0.03
N THR A 55 -1.39 7.66 0.30
CA THR A 55 -0.90 7.78 1.68
C THR A 55 -1.96 8.37 2.60
N ALA A 56 -2.68 9.41 2.15
CA ALA A 56 -3.80 9.97 2.91
C ALA A 56 -4.92 8.94 3.13
N ILE A 57 -5.28 8.15 2.11
CA ILE A 57 -6.27 7.07 2.24
C ILE A 57 -5.81 6.02 3.27
N GLY A 58 -4.54 5.61 3.25
CA GLY A 58 -3.98 4.68 4.23
C GLY A 58 -4.05 5.20 5.67
N ILE A 59 -3.68 6.47 5.88
CA ILE A 59 -3.77 7.15 7.19
C ILE A 59 -5.22 7.25 7.66
N ILE A 60 -6.14 7.66 6.79
CA ILE A 60 -7.58 7.73 7.10
C ILE A 60 -8.09 6.35 7.50
N GLY A 61 -7.70 5.30 6.77
CA GLY A 61 -8.03 3.92 7.10
C GLY A 61 -7.58 3.52 8.51
N TYR A 62 -6.36 3.86 8.89
CA TYR A 62 -5.87 3.61 10.26
C TYR A 62 -6.64 4.41 11.33
N VAL A 63 -6.95 5.68 11.07
CA VAL A 63 -7.76 6.50 11.99
C VAL A 63 -9.17 5.93 12.16
N LEU A 64 -9.81 5.49 11.08
CA LEU A 64 -11.11 4.81 11.10
C LEU A 64 -11.04 3.52 11.92
N TYR A 65 -9.95 2.76 11.80
CA TYR A 65 -9.72 1.54 12.57
C TYR A 65 -9.67 1.81 14.08
N ILE A 66 -8.92 2.84 14.50
CA ILE A 66 -8.87 3.27 15.91
C ILE A 66 -10.26 3.67 16.40
N LYS A 67 -11.02 4.39 15.57
CA LYS A 67 -12.40 4.85 15.87
C LYS A 67 -13.46 3.75 15.76
N ARG A 68 -13.07 2.50 15.49
CA ARG A 68 -13.95 1.32 15.40
C ARG A 68 -14.93 1.33 14.21
N PHE A 69 -14.69 2.18 13.20
CA PHE A 69 -15.43 2.16 11.93
C PHE A 69 -14.81 1.10 10.99
N PHE A 70 -14.89 -0.17 11.40
CA PHE A 70 -14.08 -1.25 10.84
C PHE A 70 -14.24 -1.47 9.34
N TRP A 71 -15.47 -1.54 8.81
CA TRP A 71 -15.67 -1.74 7.37
C TRP A 71 -15.08 -0.62 6.50
N LEU A 72 -15.25 0.64 6.91
CA LEU A 72 -14.65 1.78 6.20
C LEU A 72 -13.12 1.78 6.32
N ALA A 73 -12.60 1.37 7.48
CA ALA A 73 -11.17 1.17 7.67
C ALA A 73 -10.60 0.11 6.72
N TYR A 74 -11.25 -1.06 6.66
CA TYR A 74 -10.83 -2.17 5.81
C TYR A 74 -10.81 -1.81 4.34
N ILE A 75 -11.86 -1.15 3.85
CA ILE A 75 -11.92 -0.67 2.46
C ILE A 75 -10.79 0.31 2.17
N SER A 76 -10.58 1.30 3.05
CA SER A 76 -9.54 2.32 2.86
C SER A 76 -8.14 1.71 2.84
N ILE A 77 -7.84 0.83 3.81
CA ILE A 77 -6.54 0.14 3.91
C ILE A 77 -6.34 -0.81 2.73
N ALA A 78 -7.39 -1.53 2.30
CA ALA A 78 -7.33 -2.40 1.12
C ALA A 78 -7.00 -1.61 -0.15
N ILE A 79 -7.69 -0.50 -0.41
CA ILE A 79 -7.41 0.39 -1.54
C ILE A 79 -5.96 0.86 -1.52
N TYR A 80 -5.47 1.34 -0.38
CA TYR A 80 -4.09 1.75 -0.20
C TYR A 80 -3.11 0.59 -0.53
N SER A 81 -3.32 -0.58 0.08
CA SER A 81 -2.41 -1.72 -0.02
C SER A 81 -2.35 -2.39 -1.39
N ILE A 82 -3.47 -2.42 -2.13
CA ILE A 82 -3.54 -3.04 -3.47
C ILE A 82 -2.63 -2.30 -4.45
N THR A 83 -2.52 -0.97 -4.34
CA THR A 83 -1.68 -0.21 -5.27
C THR A 83 -0.20 -0.61 -5.18
N GLY A 84 0.35 -0.73 -3.97
CA GLY A 84 1.71 -1.24 -3.76
C GLY A 84 1.85 -2.71 -4.16
N ALA A 85 0.88 -3.57 -3.80
CA ALA A 85 0.90 -5.00 -4.15
C ALA A 85 0.97 -5.26 -5.67
N PHE A 86 0.40 -4.35 -6.47
CA PHE A 86 0.42 -4.38 -7.93
C PHE A 86 1.58 -3.58 -8.56
N SER A 87 2.55 -3.10 -7.78
CA SER A 87 3.77 -2.46 -8.27
C SER A 87 4.54 -3.25 -9.35
N PRO A 88 4.58 -4.61 -9.34
CA PRO A 88 5.15 -5.39 -10.45
C PRO A 88 4.44 -5.16 -11.80
N GLY A 89 3.31 -4.46 -11.82
CA GLY A 89 2.64 -3.99 -13.02
C GLY A 89 3.54 -3.22 -13.99
N HIS A 90 4.61 -2.58 -13.50
CA HIS A 90 5.63 -1.95 -14.33
C HIS A 90 6.25 -2.90 -15.38
N TYR A 91 6.34 -4.20 -15.10
CA TYR A 91 6.90 -5.18 -16.03
C TYR A 91 5.97 -5.54 -17.19
N PHE A 92 4.69 -5.13 -17.15
CA PHE A 92 3.74 -5.34 -18.25
C PHE A 92 3.76 -4.25 -19.31
N PHE A 93 4.54 -3.17 -19.10
CA PHE A 93 4.66 -2.08 -20.07
C PHE A 93 6.01 -2.14 -20.80
N PRO A 94 6.05 -1.78 -22.09
CA PRO A 94 7.30 -1.74 -22.85
C PRO A 94 8.32 -0.81 -22.20
N ALA A 95 9.48 -1.34 -21.85
CA ALA A 95 10.55 -0.55 -21.27
C ALA A 95 11.43 0.07 -22.36
N LYS A 96 11.75 1.37 -22.22
CA LYS A 96 12.69 2.07 -23.10
C LYS A 96 14.13 1.59 -22.87
N VAL A 97 14.43 1.20 -21.64
CA VAL A 97 15.73 0.71 -21.17
C VAL A 97 15.53 -0.47 -20.21
N ALA A 98 16.56 -1.27 -19.99
CA ALA A 98 16.52 -2.30 -18.95
C ALA A 98 16.36 -1.66 -17.56
N PHE A 99 15.57 -2.30 -16.70
CA PHE A 99 15.38 -1.85 -15.32
C PHE A 99 16.71 -1.95 -14.56
N SER A 100 17.00 -0.92 -13.77
CA SER A 100 18.13 -0.98 -12.85
C SER A 100 17.84 -1.92 -11.68
N PHE A 101 18.88 -2.44 -11.03
CA PHE A 101 18.75 -3.22 -9.80
C PHE A 101 17.98 -2.47 -8.70
N LYS A 102 18.19 -1.15 -8.61
CA LYS A 102 17.45 -0.24 -7.72
C LYS A 102 15.95 -0.30 -7.99
N MET A 103 15.54 -0.13 -9.26
CA MET A 103 14.13 -0.17 -9.65
C MET A 103 13.49 -1.52 -9.32
N HIS A 104 14.16 -2.62 -9.65
CA HIS A 104 13.69 -3.97 -9.28
C HIS A 104 13.48 -4.09 -7.77
N THR A 105 14.44 -3.62 -6.98
CA THR A 105 14.38 -3.68 -5.52
C THR A 105 13.20 -2.87 -4.98
N LEU A 106 13.02 -1.63 -5.43
CA LEU A 106 11.93 -0.76 -4.96
C LEU A 106 10.55 -1.30 -5.35
N ILE A 107 10.40 -1.77 -6.59
CA ILE A 107 9.15 -2.38 -7.09
C ILE A 107 8.76 -3.59 -6.24
N TRP A 108 9.69 -4.50 -5.98
CA TRP A 108 9.40 -5.72 -5.22
C TRP A 108 9.23 -5.45 -3.72
N LEU A 109 9.98 -4.51 -3.13
CA LEU A 109 9.76 -4.10 -1.74
C LEU A 109 8.36 -3.51 -1.56
N ASP A 110 7.92 -2.66 -2.49
CA ASP A 110 6.58 -2.08 -2.48
C ASP A 110 5.51 -3.18 -2.62
N ALA A 111 5.71 -4.11 -3.56
CA ALA A 111 4.82 -5.27 -3.75
C ALA A 111 4.64 -6.09 -2.46
N ILE A 112 5.75 -6.45 -1.81
CA ILE A 112 5.74 -7.26 -0.59
C ILE A 112 5.11 -6.49 0.56
N ALA A 113 5.45 -5.20 0.72
CA ALA A 113 4.90 -4.37 1.78
C ALA A 113 3.38 -4.17 1.61
N GLY A 114 2.93 -3.93 0.37
CA GLY A 114 1.50 -3.80 0.05
C GLY A 114 0.75 -5.11 0.30
N ALA A 115 1.29 -6.23 -0.16
CA ALA A 115 0.73 -7.55 0.10
C ALA A 115 0.65 -7.87 1.60
N ALA A 116 1.66 -7.52 2.39
CA ALA A 116 1.66 -7.73 3.84
C ALA A 116 0.50 -6.99 4.53
N ILE A 117 0.26 -5.72 4.18
CA ILE A 117 -0.89 -4.96 4.69
C ILE A 117 -2.21 -5.57 4.23
N LEU A 118 -2.32 -5.95 2.96
CA LEU A 118 -3.54 -6.54 2.42
C LEU A 118 -3.88 -7.86 3.13
N ILE A 119 -2.91 -8.75 3.29
CA ILE A 119 -3.07 -10.02 4.01
C ILE A 119 -3.47 -9.76 5.45
N PHE A 120 -2.83 -8.80 6.13
CA PHE A 120 -3.19 -8.46 7.50
C PHE A 120 -4.61 -7.88 7.59
N THR A 121 -5.03 -7.08 6.62
CA THR A 121 -6.39 -6.52 6.54
C THR A 121 -7.43 -7.63 6.36
N LEU A 122 -7.16 -8.61 5.50
CA LEU A 122 -8.01 -9.79 5.32
C LEU A 122 -8.11 -10.62 6.59
N TYR A 123 -6.99 -10.80 7.31
CA TYR A 123 -6.99 -11.45 8.62
C TYR A 123 -7.92 -10.72 9.61
N LEU A 124 -7.83 -9.38 9.71
CA LEU A 124 -8.71 -8.60 10.59
C LEU A 124 -10.19 -8.77 10.24
N ILE A 125 -10.53 -8.79 8.95
CA ILE A 125 -11.91 -9.04 8.49
C ILE A 125 -12.39 -10.42 8.95
N THR A 126 -11.58 -11.47 8.74
CA THR A 126 -11.97 -12.84 9.13
C THR A 126 -12.15 -12.98 10.63
N ASP A 127 -11.29 -12.32 11.41
CA ASP A 127 -11.34 -12.35 12.87
C ASP A 127 -12.59 -11.64 13.41
N ASP A 128 -12.91 -10.45 12.89
CA ASP A 128 -14.13 -9.71 13.23
C ASP A 128 -15.40 -10.50 12.89
N LEU A 129 -15.44 -11.15 11.72
CA LEU A 129 -16.57 -11.98 11.31
C LEU A 129 -16.78 -13.16 12.29
N GLN A 130 -15.71 -13.83 12.70
CA GLN A 130 -15.78 -14.92 13.69
C GLN A 130 -16.22 -14.45 15.09
N GLU A 131 -15.84 -13.24 15.49
CA GLU A 131 -16.32 -12.66 16.76
C GLU A 131 -17.79 -12.25 16.68
N SER A 132 -18.25 -11.79 15.51
CA SER A 132 -19.66 -11.43 15.30
C SER A 132 -20.58 -12.65 15.32
N SER A 133 -20.14 -13.81 14.84
CA SER A 133 -20.94 -15.05 14.83
C SER A 133 -21.06 -15.73 16.20
N LYS A 134 -20.25 -15.33 17.18
CA LYS A 134 -20.25 -15.88 18.55
C LYS A 134 -21.15 -15.11 19.51
N ARG A 135 -21.69 -13.95 19.09
CA ARG A 135 -22.60 -13.11 19.87
C ARG A 135 -24.04 -13.40 19.47
#